data_AF-A0A4S4B0B7-F1
#
_entry.id   AF-A0A4S4B0B7-F1
#
_cell.length_a   1.000
_cell.length_b   1.000
_cell.length_c   1.000
_cell.angle_alpha   90.00
_cell.angle_beta   90.00
_cell.angle_gamma   90.00
#
_symmetry.space_group_name_H-M   'P 1'
#
loop_
_entity.id
_entity.type
_entity.pdbx_description
1 polymer ?
#
loop_
_entity_poly.entity_id
_entity_poly.type
_entity_poly.pdbx_seq_one_letter_code
_entity_poly.pdbx_strand_id
1 'polypeptide(L)'
;MPAMEWTERFELGLARMDDTHREFVELYNLLQAAPPDAFIERLDAFIAHTVEHFDQENRWMEKVNFPGCHRAEHDRVLVVLRDVRERAARGDVFLGRRLVEELPAWFENHAGGMDAALAFHLQSVGFDTESESFRADAQGGCGSQTGGGCSCATLATDEAA
;
A
#
# COMPACT_ATOMS: atom_id res chain seq x y z
N MET A 1 -2.77 6.64 -26.10
CA MET A 1 -2.73 5.42 -25.26
C MET A 1 -2.33 5.86 -23.87
N PRO A 2 -3.02 5.41 -22.81
CA PRO A 2 -2.57 5.65 -21.45
C PRO A 2 -1.18 5.03 -21.24
N ALA A 3 -0.36 5.65 -20.39
CA ALA A 3 0.96 5.14 -20.05
C ALA A 3 0.88 3.97 -19.07
N MET A 4 -0.18 3.90 -18.27
CA MET A 4 -0.52 2.78 -17.40
C MET A 4 -1.99 2.42 -17.59
N GLU A 5 -2.27 1.14 -17.83
CA GLU A 5 -3.63 0.62 -17.95
C GLU A 5 -4.04 -0.12 -16.69
N TRP A 6 -5.25 0.15 -16.20
CA TRP A 6 -5.84 -0.68 -15.16
C TRP A 6 -6.15 -2.07 -15.73
N THR A 7 -5.73 -3.11 -15.02
CA THR A 7 -5.94 -4.51 -15.42
C THR A 7 -6.20 -5.35 -14.17
N GLU A 8 -6.68 -6.58 -14.37
CA GLU A 8 -6.97 -7.54 -13.29
C GLU A 8 -5.79 -7.78 -12.33
N ARG A 9 -4.55 -7.51 -12.76
CA ARG A 9 -3.35 -7.65 -11.93
C ARG A 9 -3.30 -6.67 -10.74
N PHE A 10 -4.06 -5.59 -10.80
CA PHE A 10 -4.15 -4.57 -9.75
C PHE A 10 -5.38 -4.75 -8.86
N GLU A 11 -6.28 -5.68 -9.20
CA GLU A 11 -7.47 -5.95 -8.39
C GLU A 11 -7.08 -6.75 -7.15
N LEU A 12 -7.33 -6.20 -5.97
CA LEU A 12 -7.10 -6.84 -4.68
C LEU A 12 -8.38 -7.43 -4.09
N GLY A 13 -9.52 -7.23 -4.76
CA GLY A 13 -10.83 -7.75 -4.35
C GLY A 13 -11.41 -7.01 -3.16
N LEU A 14 -10.94 -5.79 -2.91
CA LEU A 14 -11.37 -4.92 -1.82
C LEU A 14 -11.79 -3.59 -2.43
N ALA A 15 -13.06 -3.50 -2.81
CA ALA A 15 -13.60 -2.42 -3.66
C ALA A 15 -13.11 -1.01 -3.30
N ARG A 16 -13.15 -0.62 -2.02
CA ARG A 16 -12.68 0.70 -1.59
C ARG A 16 -11.19 0.97 -1.87
N MET A 17 -10.35 -0.05 -1.73
CA MET A 17 -8.92 0.03 -2.05
C MET A 17 -8.72 0.02 -3.57
N ASP A 18 -9.41 -0.87 -4.28
CA ASP A 18 -9.35 -0.96 -5.74
C ASP A 18 -9.77 0.36 -6.41
N ASP A 19 -10.81 1.04 -5.90
CA ASP A 19 -11.25 2.35 -6.39
C ASP A 19 -10.18 3.44 -6.17
N THR A 20 -9.57 3.47 -4.97
CA THR A 20 -8.46 4.39 -4.68
C THR A 20 -7.25 4.12 -5.59
N HIS A 21 -6.98 2.85 -5.89
CA HIS A 21 -5.91 2.44 -6.79
C HIS A 21 -6.22 2.80 -8.26
N ARG A 22 -7.48 2.75 -8.70
CA ARG A 22 -7.88 3.26 -10.03
C ARG A 22 -7.66 4.76 -10.13
N GLU A 23 -8.03 5.52 -9.10
CA GLU A 23 -7.79 6.97 -9.03
C GLU A 23 -6.30 7.30 -9.14
N PHE A 24 -5.43 6.50 -8.50
CA PHE A 24 -3.97 6.60 -8.68
C PHE A 24 -3.57 6.45 -10.15
N VAL A 25 -4.06 5.40 -10.84
CA VAL A 25 -3.73 5.15 -12.26
C VAL A 25 -4.23 6.29 -13.15
N GLU A 26 -5.41 6.84 -12.89
CA GLU A 26 -5.96 7.98 -13.61
C GLU A 26 -5.09 9.24 -13.44
N LEU A 27 -4.76 9.60 -12.20
CA LEU A 27 -3.94 10.77 -11.90
C LEU A 27 -2.51 10.61 -12.41
N TYR A 28 -1.94 9.40 -12.34
CA TYR A 28 -0.66 9.09 -12.95
C TYR A 28 -0.68 9.37 -14.46
N ASN A 29 -1.70 8.90 -15.17
CA ASN A 29 -1.80 9.12 -16.62
C ASN A 29 -1.94 10.63 -16.97
N LEU A 30 -2.69 11.38 -16.15
CA LEU A 30 -2.80 12.84 -16.31
C LEU A 30 -1.47 13.56 -16.06
N LEU A 31 -0.71 13.14 -15.04
CA LEU A 31 0.61 13.67 -14.71
C LEU A 31 1.63 13.34 -15.81
N GLN A 32 1.63 12.10 -16.30
CA GLN A 32 2.54 11.65 -17.35
C GLN A 32 2.33 12.44 -18.64
N ALA A 33 1.06 12.65 -19.03
CA ALA A 33 0.70 13.39 -20.23
C ALA A 33 0.76 14.92 -20.08
N ALA A 34 1.05 15.44 -18.87
CA ALA A 34 1.01 16.86 -18.60
C ALA A 34 1.99 17.64 -19.48
N PRO A 35 1.59 18.75 -20.12
CA PRO A 35 2.54 19.68 -20.72
C PRO A 35 3.38 20.40 -19.63
N PRO A 36 4.50 21.05 -20.00
CA PRO A 36 5.40 21.67 -19.02
C PRO A 36 4.74 22.70 -18.08
N ASP A 37 3.79 23.47 -18.60
CA ASP A 37 3.04 24.50 -17.87
C ASP A 37 2.01 23.92 -16.88
N ALA A 38 1.50 22.72 -17.13
CA ALA A 38 0.58 22.02 -16.24
C ALA A 38 1.27 21.00 -15.31
N PHE A 39 2.56 20.70 -15.51
CA PHE A 39 3.23 19.60 -14.82
C PHE A 39 3.17 19.71 -13.29
N ILE A 40 3.44 20.89 -12.74
CA ILE A 40 3.42 21.11 -11.28
C ILE A 40 2.00 20.94 -10.72
N GLU A 41 0.99 21.48 -11.39
CA GLU A 41 -0.41 21.32 -10.98
C GLU A 41 -0.81 19.84 -10.94
N ARG A 42 -0.46 19.07 -11.98
CA ARG A 42 -0.75 17.63 -12.03
C ARG A 42 0.03 16.84 -10.98
N LEU A 43 1.26 17.24 -10.70
CA LEU A 43 2.08 16.62 -9.67
C LEU A 43 1.48 16.88 -8.29
N ASP A 44 1.00 18.10 -8.03
CA ASP A 44 0.33 18.45 -6.78
C ASP A 44 -0.96 17.64 -6.58
N ALA A 45 -1.77 17.48 -7.64
CA ALA A 45 -2.98 16.64 -7.58
C ALA A 45 -2.65 15.17 -7.30
N PHE A 46 -1.62 14.62 -7.96
CA PHE A 46 -1.16 13.25 -7.73
C PHE A 46 -0.64 13.06 -6.29
N ILE A 47 0.12 14.02 -5.76
CA ILE A 47 0.62 13.97 -4.38
C ILE A 47 -0.53 14.05 -3.38
N ALA A 48 -1.52 14.93 -3.60
CA ALA A 48 -2.69 15.06 -2.73
C ALA A 48 -3.45 13.72 -2.62
N HIS A 49 -3.75 13.10 -3.76
CA HIS A 49 -4.35 11.77 -3.78
C HIS A 49 -3.48 10.72 -3.07
N THR A 50 -2.16 10.69 -3.32
CA THR A 50 -1.25 9.73 -2.69
C THR A 50 -1.23 9.88 -1.17
N VAL A 51 -1.32 11.11 -0.65
CA VAL A 51 -1.44 11.36 0.79
C VAL A 51 -2.76 10.81 1.33
N GLU A 52 -3.88 11.10 0.68
CA GLU A 52 -5.21 10.63 1.12
C GLU A 52 -5.32 9.10 1.08
N HIS A 53 -4.80 8.49 0.01
CA HIS A 53 -4.67 7.04 -0.16
C HIS A 53 -3.87 6.43 1.00
N PHE A 54 -2.65 6.89 1.24
CA PHE A 54 -1.82 6.34 2.31
C PHE A 54 -2.42 6.59 3.69
N ASP A 55 -3.04 7.75 3.94
CA ASP A 55 -3.71 8.02 5.20
C ASP A 55 -4.90 7.07 5.43
N GLN A 56 -5.65 6.72 4.38
CA GLN A 56 -6.71 5.73 4.45
C GLN A 56 -6.18 4.36 4.88
N GLU A 57 -5.17 3.84 4.19
CA GLU A 57 -4.60 2.53 4.51
C GLU A 57 -3.91 2.52 5.86
N ASN A 58 -3.21 3.60 6.23
CA ASN A 58 -2.59 3.74 7.55
C ASN A 58 -3.62 3.69 8.67
N ARG A 59 -4.80 4.31 8.51
CA ARG A 59 -5.90 4.18 9.49
C ARG A 59 -6.42 2.75 9.60
N TRP A 60 -6.52 2.02 8.49
CA TRP A 60 -6.92 0.62 8.52
C TRP A 60 -5.87 -0.25 9.22
N MET A 61 -4.60 -0.08 8.87
CA MET A 61 -3.46 -0.76 9.50
C MET A 61 -3.44 -0.55 11.01
N GLU A 62 -3.66 0.69 11.48
CA GLU A 62 -3.73 1.00 12.91
C GLU A 62 -4.88 0.26 13.60
N LYS A 63 -6.08 0.24 12.99
CA LYS A 63 -7.27 -0.43 13.55
C LYS A 63 -7.13 -1.94 13.67
N VAL A 64 -6.36 -2.57 12.79
CA VAL A 64 -6.15 -4.02 12.78
C VAL A 64 -4.77 -4.45 13.30
N ASN A 65 -3.99 -3.51 13.85
CA ASN A 65 -2.63 -3.74 14.37
C ASN A 65 -1.71 -4.43 13.34
N PHE A 66 -1.74 -3.93 12.09
CA PHE A 66 -0.94 -4.44 10.98
C PHE A 66 0.55 -4.04 11.12
N PRO A 67 1.51 -4.82 10.58
CA PRO A 67 2.93 -4.49 10.68
C PRO A 67 3.30 -3.10 10.14
N GLY A 68 4.03 -2.33 10.95
CA GLY A 68 4.40 -0.94 10.62
C GLY A 68 5.42 -0.76 9.49
N CYS A 69 5.93 -1.83 8.87
CA CYS A 69 6.84 -1.74 7.73
C CYS A 69 6.17 -1.14 6.49
N HIS A 70 4.88 -1.39 6.30
CA HIS A 70 4.08 -0.86 5.19
C HIS A 70 3.90 0.67 5.34
N ARG A 71 3.49 1.14 6.52
CA ARG A 71 3.46 2.58 6.82
C ARG A 71 4.83 3.26 6.65
N ALA A 72 5.90 2.60 7.06
CA ALA A 72 7.25 3.15 6.87
C ALA A 72 7.62 3.33 5.38
N GLU A 73 7.06 2.51 4.48
CA GLU A 73 7.24 2.69 3.04
C GLU A 73 6.44 3.88 2.51
N HIS A 74 5.18 4.04 2.94
CA HIS A 74 4.38 5.24 2.65
C HIS A 74 5.12 6.53 3.03
N ASP A 75 5.67 6.58 4.24
CA ASP A 75 6.41 7.74 4.73
C ASP A 75 7.63 8.07 3.84
N ARG A 76 8.38 7.05 3.38
CA ARG A 76 9.53 7.25 2.47
C ARG A 76 9.10 7.78 1.12
N VAL A 77 8.04 7.20 0.53
CA VAL A 77 7.52 7.63 -0.77
C VAL A 77 7.06 9.09 -0.71
N LEU A 78 6.32 9.48 0.33
CA LEU A 78 5.88 10.87 0.50
C LEU A 78 7.04 11.87 0.65
N VAL A 79 8.12 11.48 1.34
CA VAL A 79 9.34 12.31 1.42
C VAL A 79 9.94 12.53 0.03
N VAL A 80 10.08 11.46 -0.76
CA VAL A 80 10.63 11.55 -2.13
C VAL A 80 9.73 12.40 -3.02
N LEU A 81 8.41 12.17 -3.01
CA LEU A 81 7.45 12.95 -3.81
C LEU A 81 7.54 14.46 -3.50
N ARG A 82 7.60 14.82 -2.21
CA ARG A 82 7.70 16.22 -1.76
C ARG A 82 9.02 16.87 -2.16
N ASP A 83 10.16 16.20 -1.96
CA ASP A 83 11.48 16.72 -2.35
C ASP A 83 11.57 16.93 -3.88
N VAL A 84 11.09 15.96 -4.67
CA VAL A 84 11.05 16.07 -6.13
C VAL A 84 10.15 17.22 -6.57
N ARG A 85 8.96 17.37 -5.96
CA ARG A 85 8.04 18.49 -6.25
C ARG A 85 8.69 19.84 -5.97
N GLU A 86 9.38 20.00 -4.83
CA GLU A 86 10.07 21.25 -4.50
C GLU A 86 11.20 21.59 -5.48
N ARG A 87 11.91 20.59 -6.00
CA ARG A 87 12.97 20.79 -7.01
C ARG A 87 12.37 21.11 -8.38
N ALA A 88 11.31 20.42 -8.77
CA ALA A 88 10.58 20.69 -10.02
C ALA A 88 10.02 22.12 -10.04
N ALA A 89 9.45 22.58 -8.93
CA ALA A 89 8.95 23.95 -8.78
C ALA A 89 10.05 25.03 -8.91
N ARG A 90 11.32 24.67 -8.66
CA ARG A 90 12.50 25.53 -8.85
C ARG A 90 13.12 25.43 -10.26
N GLY A 91 12.49 24.67 -11.16
CA GLY A 91 12.91 24.54 -12.56
C GLY A 91 13.55 23.20 -12.92
N ASP A 92 13.78 22.30 -11.95
CA ASP A 92 14.30 20.95 -12.22
C ASP A 92 13.18 19.98 -12.63
N VAL A 93 12.53 20.28 -13.75
CA VAL A 93 11.43 19.45 -14.29
C VAL A 93 11.95 18.08 -14.73
N PHE A 94 13.23 17.97 -15.09
CA PHE A 94 13.85 16.69 -15.47
C PHE A 94 13.76 15.67 -14.33
N LEU A 95 14.11 16.06 -13.11
CA LEU A 95 13.98 15.17 -11.95
C LEU A 95 12.51 14.77 -11.71
N GLY A 96 11.58 15.70 -11.85
CA GLY A 96 10.14 15.42 -11.79
C GLY A 96 9.70 14.37 -12.80
N ARG A 97 10.18 14.45 -14.04
CA ARG A 97 9.86 13.46 -15.09
C ARG A 97 10.48 12.10 -14.81
N ARG A 98 11.71 12.05 -14.27
CA ARG A 98 12.33 10.80 -13.84
C ARG A 98 11.53 10.10 -12.75
N LEU A 99 11.04 10.82 -11.76
CA LEU A 99 10.14 10.25 -10.76
C LEU A 99 8.92 9.59 -11.42
N VAL A 100 8.28 10.29 -12.37
CA VAL A 100 7.09 9.77 -13.07
C VAL A 100 7.39 8.48 -13.84
N GLU A 101 8.57 8.33 -14.42
CA GLU A 101 8.99 7.10 -15.11
C GLU A 101 9.08 5.88 -14.17
N GLU A 102 9.39 6.09 -12.89
CA GLU A 102 9.56 5.01 -11.90
C GLU A 102 8.25 4.61 -11.20
N LEU A 103 7.24 5.50 -11.19
CA LEU A 103 5.96 5.26 -10.50
C LEU A 103 5.26 3.95 -10.91
N PRO A 104 5.21 3.54 -12.20
CA PRO A 104 4.55 2.30 -12.58
C PRO A 104 5.15 1.05 -11.97
N ALA A 105 6.48 0.94 -12.00
CA ALA A 105 7.18 -0.20 -11.45
C ALA A 105 7.04 -0.22 -9.92
N TRP A 106 7.14 0.94 -9.27
CA TRP A 106 6.90 1.03 -7.84
C TRP A 106 5.47 0.61 -7.47
N PHE A 107 4.45 1.17 -8.13
CA PHE A 107 3.05 0.90 -7.83
C PHE A 107 2.70 -0.57 -8.02
N GLU A 108 3.15 -1.20 -9.11
CA GLU A 108 2.94 -2.63 -9.35
C GLU A 108 3.50 -3.51 -8.23
N ASN A 109 4.72 -3.21 -7.76
CA ASN A 109 5.34 -3.96 -6.68
C ASN A 109 4.68 -3.69 -5.32
N HIS A 110 4.29 -2.45 -5.07
CA HIS A 110 3.66 -2.03 -3.81
C HIS A 110 2.25 -2.61 -3.68
N ALA A 111 1.41 -2.42 -4.70
CA ALA A 111 0.04 -2.93 -4.75
C ALA A 111 0.00 -4.46 -4.70
N GLY A 112 0.82 -5.13 -5.52
CA GLY A 112 0.89 -6.61 -5.57
C GLY A 112 1.58 -7.26 -4.36
N GLY A 113 2.23 -6.47 -3.49
CA GLY A 113 3.00 -6.94 -2.35
C GLY A 113 2.38 -6.52 -1.02
N MET A 114 2.58 -5.25 -0.66
CA MET A 114 2.17 -4.72 0.65
C MET A 114 0.66 -4.52 0.72
N ASP A 115 0.06 -3.89 -0.29
CA ASP A 115 -1.39 -3.61 -0.28
C ASP A 115 -2.19 -4.91 -0.40
N ALA A 116 -1.76 -5.86 -1.24
CA ALA A 116 -2.34 -7.19 -1.31
C ALA A 116 -2.34 -7.92 0.04
N ALA A 117 -1.24 -7.80 0.81
CA ALA A 117 -1.16 -8.38 2.15
C ALA A 117 -2.12 -7.71 3.14
N LEU A 118 -2.25 -6.38 3.06
CA LEU A 118 -3.23 -5.64 3.86
C LEU A 118 -4.66 -6.03 3.49
N ALA A 119 -5.00 -6.05 2.19
CA ALA A 119 -6.32 -6.40 1.69
C ALA A 119 -6.74 -7.82 2.15
N PHE A 120 -5.86 -8.80 1.98
CA PHE A 120 -6.08 -10.16 2.48
C PHE A 120 -6.33 -10.18 3.98
N HIS A 121 -5.53 -9.44 4.76
CA HIS A 121 -5.69 -9.40 6.20
C HIS A 121 -7.03 -8.79 6.63
N LEU A 122 -7.40 -7.63 6.06
CA LEU A 122 -8.67 -6.94 6.35
C LEU A 122 -9.87 -7.86 6.09
N GLN A 123 -9.87 -8.57 4.96
CA GLN A 123 -10.90 -9.56 4.64
C GLN A 123 -10.90 -10.74 5.64
N SER A 124 -9.71 -11.23 6.02
CA SER A 124 -9.57 -12.39 6.92
C SER A 124 -10.11 -12.14 8.33
N VAL A 125 -10.00 -10.89 8.83
CA VAL A 125 -10.48 -10.49 10.15
C VAL A 125 -11.88 -9.90 10.14
N GLY A 126 -12.54 -9.87 8.96
CA GLY A 126 -13.89 -9.32 8.83
C GLY A 126 -13.97 -7.81 9.07
N PHE A 127 -12.91 -7.07 8.75
CA PHE A 127 -12.92 -5.61 8.77
C PHE A 127 -13.68 -5.09 7.55
N ASP A 128 -14.69 -4.27 7.78
CA ASP A 128 -15.44 -3.58 6.74
C ASP A 128 -14.79 -2.24 6.44
N THR A 129 -14.25 -2.08 5.23
CA THR A 129 -13.55 -0.86 4.83
C THR A 129 -14.48 0.32 4.60
N GLU A 130 -15.76 0.10 4.29
CA GLU A 130 -16.73 1.21 4.13
C GLU A 130 -17.05 1.87 5.46
N SER A 131 -17.46 1.09 6.46
CA SER A 131 -17.71 1.59 7.82
C SER A 131 -16.44 1.79 8.66
N GLU A 132 -15.31 1.31 8.17
CA GLU A 132 -14.04 1.19 8.88
C GLU A 132 -14.17 0.57 10.28
N SER A 133 -14.94 -0.51 10.38
CA SER A 133 -15.27 -1.20 11.62
C SER A 133 -15.31 -2.72 11.40
N PHE A 134 -15.20 -3.49 12.48
CA PHE A 134 -15.38 -4.94 12.39
C PHE A 134 -16.85 -5.27 12.17
N ARG A 135 -17.15 -6.16 11.23
CA ARG A 135 -18.51 -6.66 11.03
C ARG A 135 -18.98 -7.33 12.32
N ALA A 136 -20.18 -6.98 12.77
CA ALA A 136 -20.77 -7.44 14.03
C ALA A 136 -20.82 -8.98 14.17
N ASP A 137 -20.69 -9.70 13.05
CA ASP A 137 -20.81 -11.15 12.95
C ASP A 137 -19.46 -11.85 12.72
N ALA A 138 -18.33 -11.14 12.79
CA ALA A 138 -16.99 -11.73 12.74
C ALA A 138 -16.64 -12.44 14.06
N GLN A 139 -17.55 -13.29 14.56
CA GLN A 139 -17.22 -14.38 15.48
C GLN A 139 -16.51 -15.49 14.68
N GLY A 140 -15.35 -15.16 14.11
CA GLY A 140 -14.36 -16.16 13.72
C GLY A 140 -13.66 -16.60 15.00
N GLY A 141 -14.20 -17.64 15.64
CA GLY A 141 -13.67 -18.17 16.89
C GLY A 141 -12.18 -18.49 16.78
N CYS A 142 -11.35 -17.70 17.47
CA CYS A 142 -10.11 -18.23 18.02
C CYS A 142 -10.54 -19.20 19.12
N GLY A 143 -10.77 -20.46 18.74
CA GLY A 143 -10.98 -21.54 19.68
C GLY A 143 -9.78 -21.59 20.61
N SER A 144 -9.99 -21.20 21.87
CA SER A 144 -9.06 -21.46 22.96
C SER A 144 -8.90 -22.97 23.11
N GLN A 145 -7.98 -23.57 22.36
CA GLN A 145 -7.50 -24.92 22.68
C GLN A 145 -6.56 -24.80 23.87
N THR A 146 -7.15 -24.72 25.06
CA THR A 146 -6.52 -25.19 26.29
C THR A 146 -6.54 -26.71 26.26
N GLY A 147 -5.46 -27.31 25.76
CA GLY A 147 -5.14 -28.73 25.82
C GLY A 147 -3.74 -28.87 25.24
N GLY A 148 -2.69 -29.07 26.04
CA GLY A 148 -2.52 -30.24 26.89
C GLY A 148 -1.41 -31.08 26.26
N GLY A 149 -0.17 -30.81 26.67
CA GLY A 149 0.97 -31.74 26.57
C GLY A 149 1.57 -31.99 25.18
N CYS A 150 2.82 -31.58 24.99
CA CYS A 150 3.79 -32.41 24.25
C CYS A 150 5.20 -32.14 24.77
N SER A 151 5.56 -32.86 25.84
CA SER A 151 6.94 -33.11 26.24
C SER A 151 7.38 -34.42 25.59
N CYS A 152 8.25 -34.35 24.59
CA CYS A 152 9.53 -35.07 24.52
C CYS A 152 10.02 -35.12 23.06
N ALA A 153 11.18 -34.51 22.82
CA ALA A 153 12.08 -34.94 21.76
C ALA A 153 13.50 -34.64 22.28
N THR A 154 14.10 -35.69 22.80
CA THR A 154 15.49 -35.82 23.23
C THR A 154 16.45 -35.46 22.09
N LEU A 155 17.35 -34.51 22.33
CA LEU A 155 18.60 -34.40 21.58
C LEU A 155 19.63 -35.31 22.26
N ALA A 156 20.03 -36.35 21.54
CA ALA A 156 21.20 -37.14 21.87
C ALA A 156 22.44 -36.47 21.26
N THR A 157 23.48 -36.28 22.07
CA THR A 157 24.87 -36.36 21.62
C THR A 157 25.70 -36.97 22.73
N ASP A 158 26.36 -38.08 22.39
CA ASP A 158 27.42 -38.76 23.13
C ASP A 158 28.53 -37.80 23.59
N GLU A 159 29.07 -38.04 24.80
CA GLU A 159 30.52 -38.11 24.99
C GLU A 159 30.85 -38.85 26.30
N ALA A 160 31.43 -40.04 26.18
CA ALA A 160 32.12 -40.75 27.23
C ALA A 160 33.41 -41.37 26.64
N ALA A 161 34.55 -40.73 26.87
CA ALA A 161 35.87 -41.31 27.19
C ALA A 161 36.95 -40.21 27.15
#